data_AF-A0A8J4QQF2-F1
#
_entry.id   AF-A0A8J4QQF2-F1
#
_cell.length_a   1.000
_cell.length_b   1.000
_cell.length_c   1.000
_cell.angle_alpha   90.00
_cell.angle_beta   90.00
_cell.angle_gamma   90.00
#
_symmetry.space_group_name_H-M   'P 1'
#
loop_
_entity.id
_entity.type
_entity.pdbx_description
1 polymer ?
#
loop_
_entity_poly.entity_id
_entity_poly.type
_entity_poly.pdbx_seq_one_letter_code
_entity_poly.pdbx_strand_id
1 'polypeptide(L)'
;MEVSRAEFMTPSAFIFLYANQLFLTFRDRTVAVWNFRGELVTSFEDHLLWHPDCNTNNIYITSDQDLIISYCKADSDEHWMEGNAGSINISNILTGKCLAKINATNGSPKGDECSTSAGSSKKQDYSRVRSTVAEALEDITALFYDEERNEIYTDLLLGKYRLPD
;
A
#
# COMPACT_ATOMS: atom_id res chain seq x y z
N MET A 1 28.30 30.01 -0.72
CA MET A 1 27.60 29.28 -1.79
C MET A 1 26.15 29.21 -1.35
N GLU A 2 25.34 30.11 -1.89
CA GLU A 2 23.94 30.30 -1.51
C GLU A 2 23.12 29.30 -2.31
N VAL A 3 22.52 28.32 -1.63
CA VAL A 3 21.63 27.35 -2.27
C VAL A 3 20.36 28.11 -2.64
N SER A 4 19.99 28.08 -3.92
CA SER A 4 18.78 28.75 -4.40
C SER A 4 17.60 28.29 -3.57
N ARG A 5 16.75 29.23 -3.16
CA ARG A 5 15.55 29.06 -2.35
C ARG A 5 14.44 28.31 -3.10
N ALA A 6 14.75 27.18 -3.74
CA ALA A 6 13.74 26.16 -3.96
C ALA A 6 13.18 25.88 -2.57
N GLU A 7 11.90 26.21 -2.36
CA GLU A 7 11.26 26.08 -1.07
C GLU A 7 11.45 24.64 -0.59
N PHE A 8 12.43 24.44 0.29
CA PHE A 8 12.62 23.20 1.00
C PHE A 8 11.47 23.13 1.99
N MET A 9 10.33 22.74 1.45
CA MET A 9 9.08 22.51 2.12
C MET A 9 9.34 21.44 3.17
N THR A 10 9.22 21.81 4.45
CA THR A 10 9.51 20.90 5.57
C THR A 10 8.62 19.65 5.45
N PRO A 11 9.20 18.45 5.28
CA PRO A 11 8.41 17.22 5.20
C PRO A 11 7.95 16.80 6.61
N SER A 12 6.85 16.03 6.67
CA SER A 12 6.33 15.47 7.92
C SER A 12 7.25 14.37 8.47
N ALA A 13 7.83 13.59 7.57
CA ALA A 13 8.83 12.57 7.88
C ALA A 13 9.82 12.39 6.73
N PHE A 14 10.96 11.77 7.00
CA PHE A 14 11.88 11.31 5.98
C PHE A 14 12.46 9.93 6.34
N ILE A 15 12.83 9.16 5.32
CA ILE A 15 13.53 7.89 5.46
C ILE A 15 14.79 7.93 4.59
N PHE A 16 15.95 7.65 5.17
CA PHE A 16 17.21 7.59 4.43
C PHE A 16 17.39 6.22 3.76
N LEU A 17 17.77 6.26 2.48
CA LEU A 17 18.14 5.09 1.69
C LEU A 17 19.66 5.13 1.49
N TYR A 18 20.37 4.59 2.49
CA TYR A 18 21.83 4.68 2.58
C TYR A 18 22.56 4.05 1.38
N ALA A 19 22.04 2.94 0.84
CA ALA A 19 22.71 2.23 -0.26
C ALA A 19 22.72 3.09 -1.55
N ASN A 20 21.67 3.87 -1.76
CA ASN A 20 21.47 4.65 -2.99
C ASN A 20 21.82 6.14 -2.84
N GLN A 21 22.16 6.58 -1.62
CA GLN A 21 22.35 8.01 -1.29
C GLN A 21 21.12 8.85 -1.64
N LEU A 22 19.95 8.30 -1.33
CA LEU A 22 18.65 8.93 -1.53
C LEU A 22 17.94 9.10 -0.18
N PHE A 23 16.88 9.90 -0.18
CA PHE A 23 15.93 9.91 0.91
C PHE A 23 14.50 10.07 0.38
N LEU A 24 13.58 9.41 1.07
CA LEU A 24 12.15 9.59 0.89
C LEU A 24 11.68 10.74 1.77
N THR A 25 10.83 11.60 1.24
CA THR A 25 10.09 12.60 2.01
C THR A 25 8.62 12.30 1.97
N PHE A 26 7.95 12.48 3.10
CA PHE A 26 6.52 12.28 3.25
C PHE A 26 5.87 13.62 3.58
N ARG A 27 4.94 14.07 2.75
CA ARG A 27 4.28 15.36 2.95
C ARG A 27 2.93 15.39 2.25
N ASP A 28 1.92 15.93 2.92
CA ASP A 28 0.57 16.07 2.36
C ASP A 28 0.05 14.73 1.79
N ARG A 29 0.39 13.62 2.46
CA ARG A 29 0.13 12.21 2.06
C ARG A 29 0.88 11.71 0.83
N THR A 30 1.71 12.53 0.21
CA THR A 30 2.52 12.16 -0.95
C THR A 30 3.90 11.68 -0.52
N VAL A 31 4.51 10.86 -1.38
CA VAL A 31 5.87 10.39 -1.24
C VAL A 31 6.71 10.93 -2.39
N ALA A 32 7.89 11.44 -2.09
CA ALA A 32 8.85 11.90 -3.09
C ALA A 32 10.26 11.41 -2.76
N VAL A 33 11.07 11.23 -3.79
CA VAL A 33 12.44 10.71 -3.71
C VAL A 33 13.40 11.82 -4.08
N TRP A 34 14.41 12.03 -3.24
CA TRP A 34 15.39 13.10 -3.40
C TRP A 34 16.80 12.53 -3.28
N ASN A 35 17.74 13.14 -3.99
CA ASN A 35 19.15 12.85 -3.80
C ASN A 35 19.79 13.77 -2.74
N PHE A 36 21.01 13.47 -2.31
CA PHE A 36 21.72 14.26 -1.29
C PHE A 36 22.10 15.69 -1.74
N ARG A 37 21.93 16.03 -3.02
CA ARG A 37 22.03 17.43 -3.49
C ARG A 37 20.72 18.21 -3.31
N GLY A 38 19.65 17.55 -2.83
CA GLY A 38 18.32 18.15 -2.69
C GLY A 38 17.57 18.24 -4.02
N GLU A 39 17.94 17.46 -5.02
CA GLU A 39 17.23 17.40 -6.30
C GLU A 39 16.17 16.30 -6.26
N LEU A 40 14.98 16.60 -6.78
CA LEU A 40 13.90 15.63 -6.94
C LEU A 40 14.30 14.59 -7.98
N VAL A 41 14.28 13.32 -7.59
CA VAL A 41 14.56 12.17 -8.45
C VAL A 41 13.28 11.64 -9.08
N THR A 42 12.26 11.40 -8.26
CA THR A 42 10.94 10.95 -8.70
C THR A 42 9.88 11.21 -7.63
N SER A 43 8.60 11.03 -7.99
CA SER A 43 7.44 11.09 -7.10
C SER A 43 6.50 9.93 -7.41
N PHE A 44 5.72 9.52 -6.42
CA PHE A 44 4.76 8.42 -6.58
C PHE A 44 3.36 8.98 -6.79
N GLU A 45 2.70 8.60 -7.88
CA GLU A 45 1.32 9.03 -8.17
C GLU A 45 0.28 8.22 -7.39
N ASP A 46 0.65 7.00 -6.99
CA ASP A 46 -0.28 6.02 -6.43
C ASP A 46 -0.12 5.82 -4.92
N HIS A 47 0.93 6.38 -4.30
CA HIS A 47 1.17 6.35 -2.85
C HIS A 47 0.47 7.50 -2.12
N LEU A 48 -0.87 7.52 -2.16
CA LEU A 48 -1.69 8.44 -1.36
C LEU A 48 -1.88 7.87 0.05
N LEU A 49 -0.96 8.22 0.95
CA LEU A 49 -0.94 7.71 2.31
C LEU A 49 -2.21 8.07 3.08
N TRP A 50 -2.66 7.18 3.96
CA TRP A 50 -3.87 7.42 4.75
C TRP A 50 -3.75 8.66 5.66
N HIS A 51 -2.62 8.83 6.34
CA HIS A 51 -2.43 9.95 7.27
C HIS A 51 -1.53 11.05 6.66
N PRO A 52 -1.94 12.33 6.73
CA PRO A 52 -1.13 13.46 6.26
C PRO A 52 0.20 13.59 7.00
N ASP A 53 0.22 13.16 8.26
CA ASP A 53 1.41 13.17 9.12
C ASP A 53 2.32 11.96 8.93
N CYS A 54 2.03 11.08 7.96
CA CYS A 54 2.79 9.85 7.66
C CYS A 54 3.00 8.93 8.89
N ASN A 55 2.22 7.85 8.97
CA ASN A 55 2.53 6.78 9.90
C ASN A 55 3.46 5.76 9.23
N THR A 56 4.73 5.72 9.64
CA THR A 56 5.72 4.78 9.09
C THR A 56 5.38 3.31 9.34
N ASN A 57 4.45 2.99 10.26
CA ASN A 57 4.00 1.61 10.49
C ASN A 57 3.27 1.02 9.28
N ASN A 58 2.77 1.87 8.38
CA ASN A 58 2.05 1.49 7.17
C ASN A 58 2.94 1.49 5.92
N ILE A 59 4.26 1.57 6.11
CA ILE A 59 5.25 1.65 5.03
C ILE A 59 6.35 0.63 5.30
N TYR A 60 6.71 -0.11 4.26
CA TYR A 60 7.83 -1.03 4.27
C TYR A 60 8.77 -0.69 3.09
N ILE A 61 10.07 -0.66 3.36
CA ILE A 61 11.12 -0.50 2.35
C ILE A 61 11.93 -1.80 2.34
N THR A 62 12.11 -2.40 1.16
CA THR A 62 12.88 -3.62 1.01
C THR A 62 14.34 -3.43 1.43
N SER A 63 14.97 -4.54 1.81
CA SER A 63 16.38 -4.57 2.22
C SER A 63 17.31 -4.05 1.11
N ASP A 64 16.96 -4.32 -0.16
CA ASP A 64 17.66 -3.81 -1.35
C ASP A 64 17.38 -2.34 -1.65
N GLN A 65 16.47 -1.69 -0.91
CA GLN A 65 16.09 -0.28 -1.02
C GLN A 65 15.60 0.13 -2.42
N ASP A 66 14.99 -0.81 -3.13
CA ASP A 66 14.49 -0.63 -4.49
C ASP A 66 12.95 -0.57 -4.56
N LEU A 67 12.25 -1.10 -3.55
CA LEU A 67 10.79 -1.10 -3.48
C LEU A 67 10.26 -0.40 -2.23
N ILE A 68 9.15 0.31 -2.41
CA ILE A 68 8.29 0.82 -1.35
C ILE A 68 6.95 0.10 -1.40
N ILE A 69 6.53 -0.43 -0.25
CA ILE A 69 5.21 -1.00 -0.03
C ILE A 69 4.50 -0.09 0.95
N SER A 70 3.31 0.41 0.61
CA SER A 70 2.56 1.28 1.50
C SER A 70 1.08 0.97 1.51
N TYR A 71 0.45 1.19 2.66
CA TYR A 71 -1.00 1.26 2.75
C TYR A 71 -1.48 2.69 2.45
N CYS A 72 -2.35 2.77 1.44
CA CYS A 72 -2.93 4.00 0.90
C CYS A 72 -4.44 4.01 1.15
N LYS A 73 -4.98 5.15 1.54
CA LYS A 73 -6.43 5.35 1.68
C LYS A 73 -6.75 6.77 1.24
N ALA A 74 -7.55 6.91 0.19
CA ALA A 74 -7.99 8.22 -0.28
C ALA A 74 -8.94 8.85 0.76
N ASP A 75 -8.89 10.16 0.97
CA ASP A 75 -9.97 10.84 1.69
C ASP A 75 -11.23 10.72 0.85
N SER A 76 -12.14 9.83 1.25
CA SER A 76 -13.54 10.04 0.92
C SER A 76 -14.05 11.07 1.93
N ASP A 77 -14.16 12.33 1.50
CA ASP A 77 -14.91 13.38 2.24
C ASP A 77 -16.38 12.95 2.50
N GLU A 78 -16.83 11.87 1.86
CA GLU A 78 -18.12 11.24 2.07
C GLU A 78 -17.99 10.04 3.00
N HIS A 79 -18.11 10.29 4.31
CA HIS A 79 -18.23 9.30 5.39
C HIS A 79 -19.44 8.34 5.25
N TRP A 80 -20.10 8.31 4.09
CA TRP A 80 -21.39 7.66 3.84
C TRP A 80 -21.37 6.69 2.65
N MET A 81 -20.25 6.56 1.94
CA MET A 81 -20.11 5.58 0.87
C MET A 81 -19.30 4.38 1.39
N GLU A 82 -20.04 3.37 1.82
CA GLU A 82 -19.61 2.01 2.12
C GLU A 82 -18.91 1.42 0.87
N GLY A 83 -17.63 1.72 0.68
CA GLY A 83 -16.92 1.37 -0.56
C GLY A 83 -15.49 1.88 -0.73
N ASN A 84 -14.99 2.76 0.14
CA ASN A 84 -13.61 3.25 0.05
C ASN A 84 -12.65 2.42 0.90
N ALA A 85 -12.59 1.10 0.64
CA ALA A 85 -11.55 0.26 1.19
C ALA A 85 -10.18 0.77 0.71
N GLY A 86 -9.18 0.78 1.59
CA GLY A 86 -7.82 1.20 1.24
C GLY A 86 -7.16 0.27 0.22
N SER A 87 -5.93 0.58 -0.15
CA SER A 87 -5.12 -0.23 -1.05
C SER A 87 -3.70 -0.39 -0.54
N ILE A 88 -3.08 -1.52 -0.85
CA ILE A 88 -1.64 -1.72 -0.63
C ILE A 88 -0.96 -1.56 -1.98
N ASN A 89 -0.01 -0.64 -2.06
CA ASN A 89 0.69 -0.31 -3.29
C ASN A 89 2.16 -0.71 -3.18
N ILE A 90 2.67 -1.38 -4.22
CA ILE A 90 4.07 -1.74 -4.36
C ILE A 90 4.64 -0.96 -5.53
N SER A 91 5.70 -0.20 -5.31
CA SER A 91 6.31 0.64 -6.35
C SER A 91 7.82 0.63 -6.28
N ASN A 92 8.45 0.78 -7.44
CA ASN A 92 9.89 0.91 -7.53
C ASN A 92 10.33 2.33 -7.13
N ILE A 93 11.25 2.44 -6.19
CA ILE A 93 11.69 3.69 -5.59
C ILE A 93 12.39 4.59 -6.60
N LEU A 94 13.27 4.05 -7.44
CA LEU A 94 14.04 4.88 -8.38
C LEU A 94 13.18 5.45 -9.51
N THR A 95 12.24 4.64 -10.02
CA THR A 95 11.40 5.03 -11.15
C THR A 95 10.10 5.70 -10.73
N GLY A 96 9.63 5.49 -9.50
CA GLY A 96 8.30 5.92 -9.03
C GLY A 96 7.16 5.08 -9.61
N LYS A 97 7.46 4.01 -10.36
CA LYS A 97 6.45 3.22 -11.07
C LYS A 97 5.75 2.24 -10.14
N CYS A 98 4.41 2.24 -10.17
CA CYS A 98 3.57 1.21 -9.58
C CYS A 98 3.82 -0.15 -10.25
N LEU A 99 4.21 -1.15 -9.46
CA LEU A 99 4.44 -2.52 -9.91
C LEU A 99 3.22 -3.40 -9.65
N ALA A 100 2.58 -3.23 -8.50
CA ALA A 100 1.40 -3.96 -8.11
C ALA A 100 0.55 -3.15 -7.14
N LYS A 101 -0.76 -3.41 -7.18
CA LYS A 101 -1.75 -2.77 -6.31
C LYS A 101 -2.76 -3.80 -5.84
N ILE A 102 -2.98 -3.86 -4.53
CA ILE A 102 -3.97 -4.71 -3.87
C ILE A 102 -5.11 -3.79 -3.42
N ASN A 103 -6.32 -4.06 -3.87
CA ASN A 103 -7.52 -3.31 -3.51
C ASN A 103 -8.74 -4.24 -3.46
N ALA A 104 -9.86 -3.75 -2.92
CA ALA A 104 -11.09 -4.54 -2.81
C ALA A 104 -11.67 -5.00 -4.16
N THR A 105 -11.44 -4.24 -5.24
CA THR A 105 -12.02 -4.55 -6.58
C THR A 105 -11.32 -5.69 -7.29
N ASN A 106 -10.05 -5.97 -6.94
CA ASN A 106 -9.28 -7.09 -7.50
C ASN A 106 -9.77 -8.48 -7.01
N GLY A 107 -10.68 -8.52 -6.03
CA GLY A 107 -11.22 -9.74 -5.45
C GLY A 107 -12.57 -10.22 -6.02
N SER A 108 -13.15 -9.53 -7.01
CA SER A 108 -14.37 -10.04 -7.64
C SER A 108 -14.02 -11.17 -8.62
N PRO A 109 -14.45 -12.43 -8.38
CA PRO A 109 -14.42 -13.41 -9.45
C PRO A 109 -15.38 -12.88 -10.52
N LYS A 110 -14.86 -12.63 -11.73
CA LYS A 110 -15.74 -12.45 -12.89
C LYS A 110 -16.65 -13.67 -12.92
N GLY A 111 -17.96 -13.43 -12.81
CA GLY A 111 -18.95 -14.48 -12.75
C GLY A 111 -18.85 -15.35 -14.00
N ASP A 112 -18.43 -16.60 -13.83
CA ASP A 112 -18.70 -17.63 -14.82
C ASP A 112 -20.18 -18.00 -14.69
N GLU A 113 -20.97 -17.45 -15.61
CA GLU A 113 -22.28 -18.00 -15.96
C GLU A 113 -22.08 -19.42 -16.52
N CYS A 114 -22.33 -20.45 -15.72
CA CYS A 114 -22.76 -21.74 -16.29
C CYS A 114 -23.51 -22.63 -15.28
N SER A 115 -24.82 -22.68 -15.47
CA SER A 115 -25.68 -23.88 -15.51
C SER A 115 -25.74 -24.83 -14.30
N THR A 116 -26.91 -24.78 -13.65
CA THR A 116 -27.68 -25.87 -13.03
C THR A 116 -27.13 -27.32 -13.13
N SER A 117 -26.95 -28.00 -11.99
CA SER A 117 -27.59 -29.30 -11.71
C SER A 117 -27.37 -29.77 -10.26
N ALA A 118 -28.35 -30.52 -9.77
CA ALA A 118 -28.62 -30.86 -8.37
C ALA A 118 -27.63 -31.86 -7.73
N GLY A 119 -27.50 -31.80 -6.41
CA GLY A 119 -26.86 -32.86 -5.62
C GLY A 119 -26.74 -32.52 -4.13
N SER A 120 -27.68 -33.01 -3.32
CA SER A 120 -27.76 -32.92 -1.86
C SER A 120 -26.50 -33.43 -1.11
N SER A 121 -26.09 -32.75 -0.02
CA SER A 121 -25.97 -33.33 1.34
C SER A 121 -25.20 -32.44 2.35
N LYS A 122 -25.86 -32.21 3.50
CA LYS A 122 -25.33 -32.01 4.86
C LYS A 122 -24.50 -30.75 5.16
N LYS A 123 -25.21 -29.81 5.81
CA LYS A 123 -24.71 -28.73 6.66
C LYS A 123 -23.65 -29.26 7.66
N GLN A 124 -22.45 -28.71 7.59
CA GLN A 124 -21.62 -28.49 8.77
C GLN A 124 -21.22 -27.01 8.77
N ASP A 125 -21.86 -26.33 9.69
CA ASP A 125 -21.80 -24.91 9.97
C ASP A 125 -20.49 -24.62 10.69
N TYR A 126 -19.42 -24.40 9.94
CA TYR A 126 -18.35 -23.54 10.42
C TYR A 126 -18.73 -22.14 9.95
N SER A 127 -19.02 -21.26 10.89
CA SER A 127 -18.99 -19.82 10.71
C SER A 127 -17.56 -19.40 10.34
N ARG A 128 -17.14 -19.75 9.12
CA ARG A 128 -16.05 -19.09 8.42
C ARG A 128 -16.56 -17.69 8.19
N VAL A 129 -16.20 -16.79 9.11
CA VAL A 129 -16.19 -15.35 8.85
C VAL A 129 -15.45 -15.19 7.52
N ARG A 130 -16.22 -15.08 6.43
CA ARG A 130 -15.70 -14.78 5.11
C ARG A 130 -15.48 -13.28 5.13
N SER A 131 -14.39 -12.83 5.76
CA SER A 131 -14.04 -11.42 5.66
C SER A 131 -13.78 -11.11 4.20
N THR A 132 -14.45 -10.11 3.67
CA THR A 132 -14.20 -9.67 2.30
C THR A 132 -12.82 -8.99 2.21
N VAL A 133 -12.22 -8.93 1.02
CA VAL A 133 -10.96 -8.17 0.81
C VAL A 133 -11.15 -6.69 1.19
N ALA A 134 -12.38 -6.17 1.05
CA ALA A 134 -12.74 -4.82 1.47
C ALA A 134 -12.60 -4.62 2.98
N GLU A 135 -13.15 -5.54 3.79
CA GLU A 135 -13.03 -5.51 5.25
C GLU A 135 -11.57 -5.63 5.71
N ALA A 136 -10.77 -6.45 5.04
CA ALA A 136 -9.35 -6.62 5.37
C ALA A 136 -8.49 -5.37 5.08
N LEU A 137 -8.98 -4.48 4.20
CA LEU A 137 -8.29 -3.26 3.79
C LEU A 137 -8.93 -1.99 4.37
N GLU A 138 -9.83 -2.10 5.35
CA GLU A 138 -10.54 -0.92 5.87
C GLU A 138 -9.66 -0.12 6.84
N ASP A 139 -9.09 -0.78 7.85
CA ASP A 139 -8.41 -0.12 8.97
C ASP A 139 -7.05 -0.77 9.31
N ILE A 140 -6.17 -0.87 8.30
CA ILE A 140 -4.80 -1.36 8.51
C ILE A 140 -4.02 -0.34 9.35
N THR A 141 -3.57 -0.76 10.54
CA THR A 141 -2.73 0.06 11.42
C THR A 141 -1.25 -0.24 11.30
N ALA A 142 -0.90 -1.42 10.75
CA ALA A 142 0.48 -1.79 10.44
C ALA A 142 0.59 -2.77 9.27
N LEU A 143 1.69 -2.65 8.54
CA LEU A 143 2.08 -3.45 7.38
C LEU A 143 3.45 -4.10 7.65
N PHE A 144 3.59 -5.38 7.31
CA PHE A 144 4.87 -6.08 7.27
C PHE A 144 5.00 -6.89 5.99
N TYR A 145 6.19 -6.90 5.38
CA TYR A 145 6.48 -7.70 4.20
C TYR A 145 7.60 -8.70 4.49
N ASP A 146 7.33 -9.97 4.24
CA ASP A 146 8.29 -11.07 4.28
C ASP A 146 8.91 -11.23 2.88
N GLU A 147 10.12 -10.69 2.72
CA GLU A 147 10.86 -10.71 1.45
C GLU A 147 11.22 -12.14 0.99
N GLU A 148 11.44 -13.08 1.92
CA GLU A 148 11.79 -14.46 1.58
C GLU A 148 10.60 -15.21 1.00
N ARG A 149 9.39 -14.91 1.50
CA ARG A 149 8.16 -15.59 1.10
C ARG A 149 7.34 -14.83 0.06
N ASN A 150 7.71 -13.59 -0.22
CA ASN A 150 6.94 -12.67 -1.05
C ASN A 150 5.52 -12.47 -0.50
N GLU A 151 5.40 -12.31 0.82
CA GLU A 151 4.14 -12.31 1.56
C GLU A 151 3.96 -11.01 2.38
N ILE A 152 2.81 -10.35 2.20
CA ILE A 152 2.42 -9.17 2.97
C ILE A 152 1.47 -9.60 4.10
N TYR A 153 1.78 -9.13 5.30
CA TYR A 153 1.03 -9.32 6.53
C TYR A 153 0.51 -7.97 7.03
N THR A 154 -0.76 -7.93 7.42
CA THR A 154 -1.40 -6.77 8.05
C THR A 154 -1.80 -7.10 9.49
N ASP A 155 -1.98 -6.09 10.33
CA ASP A 155 -2.37 -6.21 11.74
C ASP A 155 -3.75 -6.83 11.97
N LEU A 156 -4.62 -6.85 10.95
CA LEU A 156 -5.86 -7.63 10.97
C LEU A 156 -5.57 -9.11 10.71
N LEU A 157 -6.01 -9.99 11.64
CA LEU A 157 -5.84 -11.46 11.70
C LEU A 157 -6.13 -12.30 10.42
N LEU A 158 -6.51 -11.68 9.30
CA LEU A 158 -6.93 -12.31 8.05
C LEU A 158 -6.20 -11.81 6.78
N GLY A 159 -5.37 -10.76 6.84
CA GLY A 159 -4.73 -10.18 5.66
C GLY A 159 -3.37 -10.80 5.34
N LYS A 160 -3.38 -11.88 4.54
CA LYS A 160 -2.17 -12.43 3.92
C LYS A 160 -2.27 -12.30 2.40
N TYR A 161 -1.33 -11.57 1.80
CA TYR A 161 -1.25 -11.43 0.35
C TYR A 161 0.08 -11.98 -0.16
N ARG A 162 0.06 -12.72 -1.27
CA ARG A 162 1.27 -13.22 -1.93
C ARG A 162 1.40 -12.54 -3.29
N LEU A 163 2.55 -11.94 -3.57
CA LEU A 163 2.79 -11.38 -4.90
C LEU A 163 3.23 -12.51 -5.85
N PRO A 164 2.93 -12.40 -7.16
CA PRO A 164 3.45 -13.33 -8.16
C PRO A 164 4.98 -13.22 -8.26
N ASP A 165 5.62 -14.34 -8.59
CA ASP A 165 7.07 -14.46 -8.84
C ASP A 165 7.49 -13.77 -10.15
#